data_AF-A0A5M9HEN3-F1
#
_entry.id   AF-A0A5M9HEN3-F1
#
_cell.length_a   1.000
_cell.length_b   1.000
_cell.length_c   1.000
_cell.angle_alpha   90.00
_cell.angle_beta   90.00
_cell.angle_gamma   90.00
#
_symmetry.space_group_name_H-M   'P 1'
#
loop_
_entity.id
_entity.type
_entity.pdbx_description
1 polymer ?
#
loop_
_entity_poly.entity_id
_entity_poly.type
_entity_poly.pdbx_seq_one_letter_code
_entity_poly.pdbx_strand_id
1 'polypeptide(L)'
;MIAPIIGLVLFVLIVGGITMLLNQAEKVKYEKILTDVGDKIKISHSGVRCSTFGSGAKNSNYIFNRCDLYLTDDAAIIFGYTPLGQFKLLRSPIILTASQARYLRFSLLSTVIAPGKLNVNSFNNEVFIEFGEAGWRTTNVEIRMKELSNEEKELIAIIGKGVGSYRNLG
;
A
#
# COMPACT_ATOMS: atom_id res chain seq x y z
N MET A 1 35.06 3.09 -29.47
CA MET A 1 34.84 2.89 -28.01
C MET A 1 33.81 3.83 -27.39
N ILE A 2 33.38 4.91 -28.06
CA ILE A 2 32.42 5.89 -27.49
C ILE A 2 30.95 5.44 -27.66
N ALA A 3 30.62 4.75 -28.76
CA ALA A 3 29.27 4.22 -29.02
C ALA A 3 28.64 3.37 -27.89
N PRO A 4 29.36 2.44 -27.22
CA PRO A 4 28.77 1.68 -26.10
C PRO A 4 28.51 2.56 -24.86
N ILE A 5 29.31 3.61 -24.64
CA ILE A 5 29.11 4.55 -23.53
C ILE A 5 27.87 5.42 -23.79
N ILE A 6 27.73 5.94 -25.02
CA ILE A 6 26.54 6.71 -25.42
C ILE A 6 25.28 5.86 -25.30
N GLY A 7 25.32 4.59 -25.76
CA GLY A 7 24.20 3.66 -25.65
C GLY A 7 23.78 3.41 -24.21
N LEU A 8 24.74 3.20 -23.31
CA LEU A 8 24.47 3.01 -21.87
C LEU A 8 23.85 4.27 -21.25
N VAL A 9 24.40 5.45 -21.55
CA VAL A 9 23.88 6.72 -21.03
C VAL A 9 22.44 6.96 -21.50
N LEU A 10 22.16 6.75 -22.79
CA LEU A 10 20.80 6.86 -23.33
C LEU A 10 19.83 5.88 -22.67
N PHE A 11 20.25 4.63 -22.46
CA PHE A 11 19.44 3.63 -21.78
C PHE A 11 19.09 4.07 -20.34
N VAL A 12 20.07 4.56 -19.58
CA VAL A 12 19.85 5.05 -18.22
C VAL A 12 18.91 6.25 -18.21
N LEU A 13 19.06 7.20 -19.15
CA LEU A 13 18.15 8.35 -19.27
C LEU A 13 16.72 7.94 -19.60
N ILE A 14 16.54 6.98 -20.52
CA ILE A 14 15.21 6.48 -20.90
C ILE A 14 14.56 5.77 -19.71
N VAL A 15 15.26 4.84 -19.07
CA VAL A 15 14.73 4.09 -17.92
C VAL A 15 14.44 5.03 -16.75
N GLY A 16 15.33 5.99 -16.48
CA GLY A 16 15.14 7.01 -15.45
C GLY A 16 13.93 7.90 -15.75
N GLY A 17 13.79 8.37 -16.98
CA GLY A 17 12.67 9.18 -17.43
C GLY A 17 11.32 8.46 -17.30
N ILE A 18 11.24 7.20 -17.76
CA ILE A 18 10.04 6.36 -17.60
C ILE A 18 9.72 6.17 -16.11
N THR A 19 10.72 5.87 -15.29
CA THR A 19 10.52 5.69 -13.84
C THR A 19 9.96 6.95 -13.18
N MET A 20 10.49 8.13 -13.54
CA MET A 20 9.99 9.41 -13.04
C MET A 20 8.54 9.70 -13.47
N LEU A 21 8.20 9.43 -14.73
CA LEU A 21 6.84 9.61 -15.25
C LEU A 21 5.84 8.71 -14.52
N LEU A 22 6.18 7.42 -14.33
CA LEU A 22 5.34 6.49 -13.56
C LEU A 22 5.17 6.96 -12.11
N ASN A 23 6.25 7.43 -11.49
CA ASN A 23 6.21 7.95 -10.12
C ASN A 23 5.32 9.20 -9.99
N GLN A 24 5.37 10.10 -10.98
CA GLN A 24 4.51 11.29 -11.03
C GLN A 24 3.04 10.91 -11.19
N ALA A 25 2.74 9.89 -12.01
CA ALA A 25 1.38 9.38 -12.15
C ALA A 25 0.83 8.84 -10.82
N GLU A 26 1.64 8.10 -10.04
CA GLU A 26 1.26 7.64 -8.70
C GLU A 26 1.03 8.82 -7.74
N LYS A 27 1.89 9.84 -7.79
CA LYS A 27 1.72 11.05 -6.96
C LYS A 27 0.36 11.72 -7.19
N VAL A 28 -0.07 11.83 -8.45
CA VAL A 28 -1.39 12.39 -8.79
C VAL A 28 -2.53 11.54 -8.22
N LYS A 29 -2.40 10.21 -8.22
CA LYS A 29 -3.40 9.33 -7.60
C LYS A 29 -3.49 9.56 -6.09
N TYR A 30 -2.34 9.71 -5.42
CA TYR A 30 -2.27 9.96 -3.98
C TYR A 30 -2.97 11.27 -3.63
N GLU A 31 -2.62 12.34 -4.35
CA GLU A 31 -3.21 13.67 -4.16
C GLU A 31 -4.73 13.66 -4.36
N LYS A 32 -5.23 12.98 -5.40
CA LYS A 32 -6.67 12.84 -5.64
C LYS A 32 -7.39 12.11 -4.51
N ILE A 33 -6.84 10.99 -4.03
CA ILE A 33 -7.43 10.24 -2.93
C ILE A 33 -7.44 11.09 -1.66
N LEU A 34 -6.33 11.76 -1.32
CA LEU A 34 -6.24 12.62 -0.13
C LEU A 34 -7.17 13.83 -0.19
N THR A 35 -7.33 14.44 -1.37
CA THR A 35 -8.26 15.56 -1.54
C THR A 35 -9.70 15.13 -1.26
N ASP A 36 -10.10 13.95 -1.74
CA ASP A 36 -11.48 13.45 -1.60
C ASP A 36 -11.80 12.86 -0.20
N VAL A 37 -10.79 12.39 0.53
CA VAL A 37 -10.97 11.74 1.85
C VAL A 37 -10.40 12.56 3.00
N GLY A 38 -9.76 13.69 2.73
CA GLY A 38 -9.00 14.48 3.70
C GLY A 38 -9.77 14.79 4.98
N ASP A 39 -11.00 15.26 4.85
CA ASP A 39 -11.86 15.63 5.99
C ASP A 39 -12.28 14.43 6.86
N LYS A 40 -12.06 13.19 6.38
CA LYS A 40 -12.39 11.94 7.08
C LYS A 40 -11.17 11.30 7.74
N ILE A 41 -9.97 11.82 7.50
CA ILE A 41 -8.74 11.28 8.06
C ILE A 41 -8.67 11.66 9.54
N LYS A 42 -8.62 10.65 10.41
CA LYS A 42 -8.43 10.81 11.85
C LYS A 42 -6.97 10.78 12.26
N ILE A 43 -6.19 9.88 11.66
CA ILE A 43 -4.77 9.73 11.94
C ILE A 43 -4.00 9.70 10.62
N SER A 44 -2.88 10.42 10.59
CA SER A 44 -1.91 10.40 9.51
C SER A 44 -0.53 10.08 10.07
N HIS A 45 0.08 8.99 9.60
CA HIS A 45 1.41 8.56 10.01
C HIS A 45 2.28 8.38 8.78
N SER A 46 3.22 9.30 8.58
CA SER A 46 4.15 9.26 7.46
C SER A 46 5.35 8.36 7.74
N GLY A 47 5.78 7.58 6.75
CA GLY A 47 7.02 6.83 6.78
C GLY A 47 7.07 5.64 7.73
N VAL A 48 5.90 5.06 8.03
CA VAL A 48 5.74 3.78 8.74
C VAL A 48 6.64 2.73 8.08
N ARG A 49 7.39 1.99 8.90
CA ARG A 49 8.24 0.90 8.41
C ARG A 49 7.37 -0.30 8.06
N CYS A 50 7.61 -0.89 6.90
CA CYS A 50 6.85 -2.04 6.43
C CYS A 50 7.75 -3.16 5.94
N SER A 51 7.26 -4.39 6.02
CA SER A 51 7.71 -5.48 5.17
C SER A 51 6.52 -6.05 4.42
N THR A 52 6.63 -6.12 3.11
CA THR A 52 5.59 -6.63 2.23
C THR A 52 6.04 -7.92 1.56
N PHE A 53 5.15 -8.90 1.49
CA PHE A 53 5.33 -10.09 0.70
C PHE A 53 4.16 -10.23 -0.27
N GLY A 54 4.43 -10.62 -1.51
CA GLY A 54 3.39 -10.77 -2.52
C GLY A 54 3.60 -12.03 -3.35
N SER A 55 2.58 -12.89 -3.41
CA SER A 55 2.59 -14.14 -4.17
C SER A 55 1.56 -14.06 -5.31
N GLY A 56 2.03 -14.21 -6.55
CA GLY A 56 1.21 -14.13 -7.77
C GLY A 56 1.79 -13.19 -8.84
N ALA A 57 1.13 -13.12 -10.00
CA ALA A 57 1.67 -12.47 -11.19
C ALA A 57 1.67 -10.92 -11.16
N LYS A 58 0.98 -10.29 -10.21
CA LYS A 58 0.85 -8.82 -10.09
C LYS A 58 1.39 -8.27 -8.78
N ASN A 59 2.40 -8.92 -8.21
CA ASN A 59 2.96 -8.55 -6.91
C ASN A 59 3.82 -7.28 -6.92
N SER A 60 4.35 -6.84 -8.07
CA SER A 60 5.29 -5.72 -8.17
C SER A 60 4.75 -4.40 -7.60
N ASN A 61 3.44 -4.18 -7.68
CA ASN A 61 2.76 -3.00 -7.13
C ASN A 61 2.66 -3.01 -5.60
N TYR A 62 2.97 -4.12 -4.95
CA TYR A 62 2.85 -4.30 -3.51
C TYR A 62 4.20 -4.49 -2.82
N ILE A 63 5.30 -4.30 -3.54
CA ILE A 63 6.66 -4.40 -2.99
C ILE A 63 7.11 -3.02 -2.53
N PHE A 64 7.03 -2.78 -1.23
CA PHE A 64 7.50 -1.56 -0.57
C PHE A 64 8.00 -1.85 0.85
N ASN A 65 8.86 -0.97 1.37
CA ASN A 65 9.42 -1.11 2.72
C ASN A 65 9.07 0.06 3.64
N ARG A 66 8.35 1.06 3.12
CA ARG A 66 7.71 2.11 3.90
C ARG A 66 6.33 2.44 3.34
N CYS A 67 5.47 2.98 4.18
CA CYS A 67 4.24 3.58 3.71
C CYS A 67 3.93 4.88 4.46
N ASP A 68 3.14 5.73 3.82
CA ASP A 68 2.36 6.74 4.51
C ASP A 68 0.97 6.13 4.78
N LEU A 69 0.55 6.13 6.04
CA LEU A 69 -0.68 5.50 6.51
C LEU A 69 -1.69 6.59 6.90
N TYR A 70 -2.90 6.50 6.36
CA TYR A 70 -4.01 7.38 6.72
C TYR A 70 -5.20 6.55 7.18
N LEU A 71 -5.67 6.80 8.39
CA LEU A 71 -6.76 6.06 9.01
C LEU A 71 -8.01 6.92 9.09
N THR A 72 -9.12 6.35 8.65
CA THR A 72 -10.47 6.88 8.78
C THR A 72 -11.28 5.97 9.71
N ASP A 73 -12.56 6.27 9.92
CA ASP A 73 -13.45 5.41 10.72
C ASP A 73 -13.69 4.02 10.13
N ASP A 74 -13.59 3.88 8.80
CA ASP A 74 -13.98 2.65 8.10
C ASP A 74 -12.95 2.16 7.06
N ALA A 75 -11.80 2.82 6.94
CA ALA A 75 -10.74 2.44 6.01
C ALA A 75 -9.32 2.82 6.47
N ALA A 76 -8.36 1.97 6.10
CA ALA A 76 -6.93 2.25 6.17
C ALA A 76 -6.41 2.46 4.74
N ILE A 77 -5.92 3.66 4.48
CA ILE A 77 -5.37 4.06 3.20
C ILE A 77 -3.85 3.99 3.31
N ILE A 78 -3.25 3.11 2.50
CA ILE A 78 -1.82 2.79 2.53
C ILE A 78 -1.19 3.25 1.23
N PHE A 79 -0.24 4.16 1.39
CA PHE A 79 0.56 4.71 0.31
C PHE A 79 1.98 4.16 0.41
N GLY A 80 2.20 3.00 -0.21
CA GLY A 80 3.46 2.27 -0.16
C GLY A 80 4.54 2.90 -1.04
N TYR A 81 5.78 2.94 -0.55
CA TYR A 81 6.92 3.42 -1.33
C TYR A 81 8.24 2.76 -0.92
N THR A 82 9.21 2.78 -1.84
CA THR A 82 10.61 2.44 -1.57
C THR A 82 11.44 3.72 -1.58
N PRO A 83 12.14 4.08 -0.48
CA PRO A 83 13.01 5.25 -0.47
C PRO A 83 14.25 4.97 -1.33
N LEU A 84 14.58 5.91 -2.21
CA LEU A 84 15.79 5.93 -3.02
C LEU A 84 16.53 7.26 -2.76
N GLY A 85 17.34 7.27 -1.69
CA GLY A 85 17.92 8.51 -1.17
C GLY A 85 16.84 9.47 -0.68
N GLN A 86 16.76 10.66 -1.29
CA GLN A 86 15.74 11.68 -0.99
C GLN A 86 14.43 11.46 -1.77
N PHE A 87 14.41 10.55 -2.74
CA PHE A 87 13.23 10.27 -3.56
C PHE A 87 12.41 9.13 -2.98
N LYS A 88 11.09 9.18 -3.18
CA LYS A 88 10.17 8.06 -2.91
C LYS A 88 9.78 7.44 -4.25
N LEU A 89 10.08 6.14 -4.45
CA LEU A 89 9.50 5.34 -5.52
C LEU A 89 8.13 4.83 -5.05
N LEU A 90 7.09 5.54 -5.47
CA LEU A 90 5.70 5.30 -5.09
C LEU A 90 5.17 4.02 -5.74
N ARG A 91 4.25 3.38 -5.02
CA ARG A 91 3.50 2.21 -5.47
C ARG A 91 2.02 2.53 -5.56
N SER A 92 1.27 1.67 -6.23
CA SER A 92 -0.19 1.80 -6.31
C SER A 92 -0.81 1.95 -4.92
N PRO A 93 -1.73 2.91 -4.71
CA PRO A 93 -2.42 3.06 -3.43
C PRO A 93 -3.26 1.84 -3.09
N ILE A 94 -3.41 1.57 -1.80
CA ILE A 94 -4.25 0.49 -1.28
C ILE A 94 -5.25 1.12 -0.30
N ILE A 95 -6.53 0.80 -0.46
CA ILE A 95 -7.58 1.19 0.48
C ILE A 95 -8.16 -0.09 1.06
N LEU A 96 -7.79 -0.37 2.31
CA LEU A 96 -8.31 -1.50 3.06
C LEU A 96 -9.59 -1.11 3.77
N THR A 97 -10.70 -1.75 3.41
CA THR A 97 -12.01 -1.46 3.99
C THR A 97 -12.98 -2.62 3.84
N ALA A 98 -13.80 -2.84 4.87
CA ALA A 98 -14.96 -3.73 4.75
C ALA A 98 -16.09 -3.07 3.93
N SER A 99 -16.14 -1.73 3.88
CA SER A 99 -17.17 -0.95 3.20
C SER A 99 -16.78 -0.58 1.76
N GLN A 100 -16.40 -1.57 0.93
CA GLN A 100 -15.85 -1.34 -0.42
C GLN A 100 -16.73 -0.43 -1.29
N ALA A 101 -18.06 -0.53 -1.18
CA ALA A 101 -19.01 0.31 -1.92
C ALA A 101 -18.77 1.82 -1.69
N ARG A 102 -18.38 2.22 -0.47
CA ARG A 102 -18.07 3.62 -0.14
C ARG A 102 -16.78 4.12 -0.78
N TYR A 103 -15.91 3.24 -1.26
CA TYR A 103 -14.61 3.57 -1.83
C TYR A 103 -14.49 3.15 -3.30
N LEU A 104 -15.55 2.59 -3.90
CA LEU A 104 -15.56 2.07 -5.27
C LEU A 104 -15.11 3.11 -6.32
N ARG A 105 -15.38 4.39 -6.09
CA ARG A 105 -14.95 5.51 -6.95
C ARG A 105 -13.42 5.58 -7.14
N PHE A 106 -12.65 5.02 -6.20
CA PHE A 106 -11.19 4.96 -6.25
C PHE A 106 -10.64 3.69 -6.89
N SER A 107 -11.48 2.79 -7.41
CA SER A 107 -11.04 1.51 -8.00
C SER A 107 -10.12 1.67 -9.22
N LEU A 108 -10.20 2.81 -9.93
CA LEU A 108 -9.28 3.15 -11.03
C LEU A 108 -7.96 3.78 -10.54
N LEU A 109 -7.92 4.27 -9.29
CA LEU A 109 -6.77 4.94 -8.70
C LEU A 109 -6.03 4.06 -7.70
N SER A 110 -6.70 3.06 -7.12
CA SER A 110 -6.22 2.28 -5.99
C SER A 110 -6.81 0.88 -5.97
N THR A 111 -6.14 -0.03 -5.27
CA THR A 111 -6.71 -1.32 -4.90
C THR A 111 -7.63 -1.11 -3.71
N VAL A 112 -8.94 -1.18 -3.93
CA VAL A 112 -9.96 -1.14 -2.86
C VAL A 112 -10.33 -2.57 -2.50
N ILE A 113 -10.00 -3.02 -1.30
CA ILE A 113 -10.19 -4.42 -0.91
C ILE A 113 -10.45 -4.56 0.59
N ALA A 114 -11.18 -5.61 0.97
CA ALA A 114 -11.32 -6.01 2.35
C ALA A 114 -10.08 -6.80 2.81
N PRO A 115 -9.61 -6.62 4.06
CA PRO A 115 -8.57 -7.48 4.61
C PRO A 115 -9.09 -8.92 4.71
N GLY A 116 -8.30 -9.89 4.25
CA GLY A 116 -8.60 -11.32 4.40
C GLY A 116 -8.17 -11.86 5.77
N LYS A 117 -6.99 -11.47 6.25
CA LYS A 117 -6.55 -11.67 7.65
C LYS A 117 -5.99 -10.38 8.20
N LEU A 118 -6.21 -10.13 9.49
CA LEU A 118 -5.72 -8.94 10.17
C LEU A 118 -5.38 -9.31 11.61
N ASN A 119 -4.14 -9.03 12.01
CA ASN A 119 -3.67 -9.19 13.38
C ASN A 119 -2.86 -7.95 13.79
N VAL A 120 -3.42 -7.14 14.69
CA VAL A 120 -2.79 -5.88 15.15
C VAL A 120 -1.66 -6.09 16.17
N ASN A 121 -1.53 -7.31 16.69
CA ASN A 121 -0.52 -7.72 17.67
C ASN A 121 0.20 -9.00 17.18
N SER A 122 0.75 -8.92 15.96
CA SER A 122 1.56 -9.99 15.38
C SER A 122 2.95 -10.04 16.03
N PHE A 123 3.80 -10.94 15.52
CA PHE A 123 5.19 -11.08 15.95
C PHE A 123 5.92 -9.73 15.97
N ASN A 124 6.74 -9.48 17.00
CA ASN A 124 7.43 -8.21 17.22
C ASN A 124 6.51 -6.96 17.32
N ASN A 125 5.29 -7.13 17.83
CA ASN A 125 4.32 -6.04 18.01
C ASN A 125 3.89 -5.37 16.69
N GLU A 126 4.06 -6.07 15.57
CA GLU A 126 3.71 -5.59 14.23
C GLU A 126 2.20 -5.74 13.96
N VAL A 127 1.67 -4.89 13.10
CA VAL A 127 0.34 -5.07 12.51
C VAL A 127 0.48 -5.86 11.22
N PHE A 128 -0.04 -7.08 11.21
CA PHE A 128 -0.09 -7.96 10.05
C PHE A 128 -1.43 -7.83 9.34
N ILE A 129 -1.39 -7.66 8.03
CA ILE A 129 -2.55 -7.62 7.16
C ILE A 129 -2.29 -8.50 5.95
N GLU A 130 -3.23 -9.38 5.64
CA GLU A 130 -3.24 -10.21 4.44
C GLU A 130 -4.49 -9.89 3.60
N PHE A 131 -4.36 -9.76 2.29
CA PHE A 131 -5.49 -9.61 1.39
C PHE A 131 -5.22 -10.20 0.00
N GLY A 132 -6.31 -10.43 -0.75
CA GLY A 132 -6.25 -11.03 -2.08
C GLY A 132 -5.92 -12.53 -2.05
N GLU A 133 -5.87 -13.12 -3.24
CA GLU A 133 -5.64 -14.56 -3.44
C GLU A 133 -4.56 -14.77 -4.50
N ALA A 134 -3.68 -15.74 -4.28
CA ALA A 134 -2.61 -16.05 -5.23
C ALA A 134 -3.20 -16.72 -6.48
N GLY A 135 -2.85 -16.23 -7.67
CA GLY A 135 -3.32 -16.80 -8.92
C GLY A 135 -2.66 -16.19 -10.15
N TRP A 136 -3.09 -16.64 -11.32
CA TRP A 136 -2.52 -16.21 -12.60
C TRP A 136 -2.79 -14.73 -12.93
N ARG A 137 -3.91 -14.19 -12.42
CA ARG A 137 -4.33 -12.79 -12.61
C ARG A 137 -4.45 -12.02 -11.30
N THR A 138 -4.28 -12.71 -10.18
CA THR A 138 -4.50 -12.21 -8.82
C THR A 138 -3.21 -12.31 -8.01
N THR A 139 -3.16 -11.66 -6.86
CA THR A 139 -1.99 -11.69 -5.98
C THR A 139 -2.47 -11.68 -4.55
N ASN A 140 -1.92 -12.58 -3.75
CA ASN A 140 -2.02 -12.51 -2.30
C ASN A 140 -0.91 -11.60 -1.79
N VAL A 141 -1.25 -10.68 -0.90
CA VAL A 141 -0.34 -9.68 -0.36
C VAL A 141 -0.39 -9.74 1.15
N GLU A 142 0.78 -9.81 1.76
CA GLU A 142 1.01 -9.63 3.19
C GLU A 142 1.72 -8.29 3.41
N ILE A 143 1.21 -7.50 4.35
CA ILE A 143 1.84 -6.27 4.82
C ILE A 143 2.04 -6.41 6.33
N ARG A 144 3.27 -6.16 6.79
CA ARG A 144 3.58 -6.01 8.21
C ARG A 144 4.04 -4.60 8.48
N MET A 145 3.27 -3.85 9.27
CA MET A 145 3.59 -2.50 9.68
C MET A 145 4.18 -2.52 11.09
N LYS A 146 5.29 -1.81 11.29
CA LYS A 146 6.00 -1.76 12.56
C LYS A 146 5.76 -0.43 13.26
N GLU A 147 5.95 -0.42 14.57
CA GLU A 147 6.02 0.83 15.37
C GLU A 147 4.71 1.67 15.33
N LEU A 148 3.55 1.02 15.16
CA LEU A 148 2.25 1.67 15.27
C LEU A 148 1.81 1.82 16.73
N SER A 149 1.21 2.96 17.05
CA SER A 149 0.61 3.28 18.34
C SER A 149 -0.65 2.44 18.62
N ASN A 150 -1.08 2.40 19.88
CA ASN A 150 -2.29 1.68 20.27
C ASN A 150 -3.55 2.25 19.61
N GLU A 151 -3.65 3.57 19.49
CA GLU A 151 -4.77 4.26 18.83
C GLU A 151 -4.88 3.87 17.35
N GLU A 152 -3.76 3.80 16.64
CA GLU A 152 -3.72 3.34 15.25
C GLU A 152 -4.14 1.88 15.13
N LYS A 153 -3.66 1.03 16.03
CA LYS A 153 -4.04 -0.40 16.08
C LYS A 153 -5.54 -0.58 16.33
N GLU A 154 -6.14 0.23 17.19
CA GLU A 154 -7.58 0.19 17.46
C GLU A 154 -8.41 0.53 16.21
N LEU A 155 -8.05 1.58 15.48
CA LEU A 155 -8.72 1.94 14.22
C LEU A 155 -8.55 0.83 13.16
N ILE A 156 -7.34 0.28 13.03
CA ILE A 156 -7.07 -0.85 12.11
C ILE A 156 -7.89 -2.08 12.50
N ALA A 157 -8.05 -2.36 13.79
CA ALA A 157 -8.87 -3.47 14.26
C ALA A 157 -10.35 -3.29 13.90
N ILE A 158 -10.89 -2.06 13.93
CA ILE A 158 -12.27 -1.76 13.52
C ILE A 158 -12.48 -2.11 12.04
N ILE A 159 -11.51 -1.76 11.18
CA ILE A 159 -11.55 -2.07 9.75
C ILE A 159 -11.62 -3.58 9.51
N GLY A 160 -10.90 -4.37 10.32
CA GLY A 160 -10.95 -5.83 10.29
C GLY A 160 -12.27 -6.43 10.76
N LYS A 161 -12.95 -5.83 11.75
CA LYS A 161 -14.21 -6.34 12.31
C LYS A 161 -15.39 -6.32 11.34
N GLY A 162 -15.35 -5.48 10.30
CA GLY A 162 -16.34 -5.49 9.23
C GLY A 162 -16.21 -6.68 8.27
N VAL A 163 -15.11 -7.44 8.36
CA VAL A 163 -14.89 -8.70 7.67
C VAL A 163 -15.14 -9.79 8.71
N GLY A 164 -16.24 -10.54 8.55
CA GLY A 164 -16.78 -11.42 9.58
C GLY A 164 -15.74 -12.17 10.41
N SER A 165 -15.92 -12.08 11.73
CA SER A 165 -15.29 -12.88 12.77
C SER A 165 -15.40 -14.38 12.50
N TYR A 166 -14.58 -14.91 11.58
CA TYR A 166 -14.44 -16.34 11.32
C TYR A 166 -13.00 -16.65 10.93
N ARG A 167 -12.19 -16.95 11.95
CA ARG A 167 -11.31 -18.13 12.01
C ARG A 167 -10.76 -18.26 13.42
N ASN A 168 -11.66 -18.62 14.34
CA ASN A 168 -11.30 -19.63 15.34
C ASN A 168 -11.00 -20.91 14.56
N LEU A 169 -9.75 -21.28 14.41
CA LEU A 169 -9.36 -22.64 14.07
C LEU A 169 -8.01 -22.94 14.74
N GLY A 170 -8.10 -23.81 15.75
CA GLY A 170 -7.09 -24.83 16.08
C GLY A 170 -5.82 -24.34 16.73
#